data_AF-A0A525C0F4-F1
#
_entry.id   AF-A0A525C0F4-F1
#
_cell.length_a   1.000
_cell.length_b   1.000
_cell.length_c   1.000
_cell.angle_alpha   90.00
_cell.angle_beta   90.00
_cell.angle_gamma   90.00
#
_symmetry.space_group_name_H-M   'P 1'
#
loop_
_entity.id
_entity.type
_entity.pdbx_description
1 polymer ?
#
loop_
_entity_poly.entity_id
_entity_poly.type
_entity_poly.pdbx_seq_one_letter_code
_entity_poly.pdbx_strand_id
1 'polypeptide(L)'
;MVRQEVAEHAFKDKRGEDKPGDFLYVASRPIHWPAGFHKKPSTQENPMRITILLTCLLALALAFAANATGETTVTDGTEMVTAECGKCHGLDRTCAILGNKTPEEWTALITRMGEKKGGFSAEQIALISGYLAEAEPGDPAICE
;
A
#
# COMPACT_ATOMS: atom_id res chain seq x y z
N MET A 1 12.06 -7.98 38.35
CA MET A 1 12.99 -7.29 37.44
C MET A 1 13.44 -8.28 36.38
N VAL A 2 12.72 -8.32 35.25
CA VAL A 2 13.08 -9.19 34.12
C VAL A 2 13.67 -8.29 33.04
N ARG A 3 14.91 -8.63 32.67
CA ARG A 3 15.77 -7.97 31.70
C ARG A 3 15.25 -8.30 30.29
N GLN A 4 14.81 -7.29 29.54
CA GLN A 4 14.56 -7.46 28.11
C GLN A 4 15.90 -7.31 27.37
N GLU A 5 16.37 -8.40 26.78
CA GLU A 5 17.43 -8.39 25.78
C GLU A 5 16.81 -8.00 24.43
N VAL A 6 17.26 -6.88 23.87
CA VAL A 6 16.87 -6.44 22.53
C VAL A 6 17.75 -7.20 21.55
N ALA A 7 17.16 -8.15 20.82
CA ALA A 7 17.84 -8.82 19.72
C ALA A 7 17.85 -7.91 18.49
N GLU A 8 19.03 -7.40 18.13
CA GLU A 8 19.28 -6.72 16.86
C GLU A 8 19.13 -7.74 15.71
N HIS A 9 18.23 -7.46 14.76
CA HIS A 9 18.11 -8.27 13.54
C HIS A 9 18.94 -7.63 12.42
N ALA A 10 20.04 -8.30 12.10
CA ALA A 10 20.92 -7.97 10.99
C ALA A 10 20.20 -8.19 9.64
N PHE A 11 20.09 -7.12 8.84
CA PHE A 11 19.62 -7.18 7.46
C PHE A 11 20.77 -7.71 6.56
N LYS A 12 20.67 -8.98 6.16
CA LYS A 12 21.55 -9.60 5.17
C LYS A 12 20.97 -9.40 3.76
N ASP A 13 21.68 -8.62 2.95
CA ASP A 13 21.57 -8.61 1.49
C ASP A 13 21.83 -10.02 0.94
N LYS A 14 20.99 -10.45 -0.02
CA LYS A 14 20.97 -11.79 -0.62
C LYS A 14 22.12 -12.12 -1.58
N ARG A 15 23.17 -11.29 -1.71
CA ARG A 15 24.24 -11.56 -2.69
C ARG A 15 25.65 -11.68 -2.16
N GLY A 16 25.94 -11.36 -0.90
CA GLY A 16 27.17 -11.78 -0.24
C GLY A 16 28.47 -11.70 -1.07
N GLU A 17 28.62 -10.65 -1.88
CA GLU A 17 29.78 -10.47 -2.76
C GLU A 17 30.50 -9.16 -2.44
N ASP A 18 31.68 -9.30 -1.83
CA ASP A 18 32.69 -8.26 -1.77
C ASP A 18 33.20 -7.99 -3.20
N LYS A 19 33.01 -6.77 -3.70
CA LYS A 19 33.61 -6.35 -4.97
C LYS A 19 34.93 -5.61 -4.73
N PRO A 20 36.08 -6.16 -5.14
CA PRO A 20 37.32 -5.41 -5.20
C PRO A 20 37.20 -4.32 -6.28
N GLY A 21 37.64 -3.10 -5.92
CA GLY A 21 37.76 -1.99 -6.85
C GLY A 21 38.90 -2.23 -7.83
N ASP A 22 38.55 -2.55 -9.07
CA ASP A 22 39.53 -2.67 -10.14
C ASP A 22 39.90 -1.29 -10.69
N PHE A 23 41.04 -0.86 -10.18
CA PHE A 23 41.93 0.14 -10.70
C PHE A 23 42.51 -0.33 -12.04
N LEU A 24 42.00 0.15 -13.17
CA LEU A 24 42.75 0.11 -14.42
C LEU A 24 42.70 1.47 -15.13
N TYR A 25 43.73 2.24 -14.80
CA TYR A 25 44.25 3.40 -15.50
C TYR A 25 44.56 3.01 -16.96
N VAL A 26 43.66 3.32 -17.90
CA VAL A 26 43.95 3.20 -19.33
C VAL A 26 44.62 4.48 -19.80
N ALA A 27 45.84 4.29 -20.28
CA ALA A 27 46.81 5.28 -20.69
C ALA A 27 46.29 6.28 -21.73
N SER A 28 46.59 7.54 -21.43
CA SER A 28 46.60 8.70 -22.30
C SER A 28 47.34 8.42 -23.62
N ARG A 29 46.61 8.44 -24.74
CA ARG A 29 47.20 8.64 -26.08
C ARG A 29 46.95 10.09 -26.51
N PRO A 30 47.98 10.84 -26.94
CA PRO A 30 47.78 12.19 -27.45
C PRO A 30 47.04 12.13 -28.79
N ILE A 31 45.81 12.64 -28.80
CA ILE A 31 45.01 12.84 -30.01
C ILE A 31 45.60 14.05 -30.75
N HIS A 32 46.29 13.81 -31.85
CA HIS A 32 46.70 14.87 -32.77
C HIS A 32 45.46 15.36 -33.54
N TRP A 33 44.99 16.56 -33.24
CA TRP A 33 43.83 17.14 -33.91
C TRP A 33 44.29 17.91 -35.16
N PRO A 34 43.85 17.55 -36.38
CA PRO A 34 44.12 18.37 -37.55
C PRO A 34 43.39 19.72 -37.42
N ALA A 35 44.14 20.81 -37.55
CA ALA A 35 43.58 22.15 -37.64
C ALA A 35 42.63 22.24 -38.84
N GLY A 36 41.34 22.52 -38.62
CA GLY A 36 40.42 22.76 -39.75
C GLY A 36 38.92 22.55 -39.55
N PHE A 37 38.42 22.11 -38.39
CA PHE A 37 36.97 21.95 -38.18
C PHE A 37 36.40 22.95 -37.18
N HIS A 38 36.34 24.23 -37.57
CA HIS A 38 35.40 25.18 -36.96
C HIS A 38 34.04 25.03 -37.63
N LYS A 39 33.30 23.95 -37.31
CA LYS A 39 31.84 24.04 -37.40
C LYS A 39 31.37 24.79 -36.16
N LYS A 40 30.93 26.03 -36.34
CA LYS A 40 30.18 26.75 -35.31
C LYS A 40 29.03 25.82 -34.88
N PRO A 41 28.89 25.44 -33.60
CA PRO A 41 27.66 24.81 -33.16
C PRO A 41 26.56 25.83 -33.42
N SER A 42 25.62 25.49 -34.30
CA SER A 42 24.38 26.24 -34.39
C SER A 42 23.67 26.01 -33.06
N THR A 43 23.84 26.94 -32.13
CA THR A 43 22.87 27.24 -31.08
C THR A 43 21.60 27.71 -31.79
N GLN A 44 20.90 26.75 -32.41
CA GLN A 44 19.53 26.92 -32.84
C GLN A 44 18.71 26.67 -31.58
N GLU A 45 18.67 27.70 -30.75
CA GLU A 45 17.70 27.87 -29.69
C GLU A 45 16.34 27.82 -30.41
N ASN A 46 15.70 26.65 -30.38
CA ASN A 46 14.39 26.44 -30.96
C ASN A 46 13.38 26.77 -29.85
N PRO A 47 12.91 28.02 -29.71
CA PRO A 47 12.02 28.41 -28.62
C PRO A 47 10.76 27.54 -28.63
N MET A 48 10.31 27.13 -29.82
CA MET A 48 9.14 26.27 -30.02
C MET A 48 9.30 24.86 -29.39
N ARG A 49 10.51 24.28 -29.37
CA ARG A 49 10.76 22.97 -28.75
C ARG A 49 10.77 23.06 -27.23
N ILE A 50 11.27 24.16 -26.68
CA ILE A 50 11.30 24.41 -25.24
C ILE A 50 9.88 24.69 -24.73
N THR A 51 9.08 25.47 -25.46
CA THR A 51 7.68 25.74 -25.07
C THR A 51 6.85 24.47 -25.05
N ILE A 52 6.97 23.59 -26.06
CA ILE A 52 6.22 22.31 -26.12
C ILE A 52 6.59 21.41 -24.94
N LEU A 53 7.89 21.30 -24.60
CA LEU A 53 8.34 20.48 -23.48
C LEU A 53 7.84 21.03 -22.13
N LEU A 54 7.83 22.35 -21.94
CA LEU A 54 7.32 22.99 -20.73
C LEU A 54 5.80 22.83 -20.58
N THR A 55 5.03 22.95 -21.68
CA THR A 55 3.58 22.72 -21.64
C THR A 55 3.22 21.25 -21.38
N CYS A 56 3.99 20.31 -21.95
CA CYS A 56 3.78 18.89 -21.69
C CYS A 56 4.09 18.52 -20.23
N LEU A 57 5.16 19.08 -19.65
CA LEU A 57 5.52 18.85 -18.24
C LEU A 57 4.47 19.42 -17.27
N LEU A 58 3.92 20.61 -17.57
CA LEU A 58 2.85 21.19 -16.75
C LEU A 58 1.56 20.36 -16.82
N ALA A 59 1.19 19.86 -18.00
CA ALA A 59 0.02 19.00 -18.18
C ALA A 59 0.15 17.66 -17.44
N LEU A 60 1.35 17.06 -17.40
CA LEU A 60 1.61 15.84 -16.63
C LEU A 60 1.51 16.07 -15.12
N ALA A 61 1.92 17.23 -14.61
CA ALA A 61 1.85 17.56 -13.18
C ALA A 61 0.39 17.69 -12.68
N LEU A 62 -0.52 18.25 -13.49
CA LEU A 62 -1.95 18.32 -13.13
C LEU A 62 -2.64 16.95 -13.13
N ALA A 63 -2.16 15.99 -13.92
CA ALA A 63 -2.75 14.65 -13.99
C ALA A 63 -2.46 13.78 -12.74
N PHE A 64 -1.43 14.11 -11.94
CA PHE A 64 -1.07 13.35 -10.75
C PHE A 64 -1.81 13.78 -9.47
N ALA A 65 -2.42 14.97 -9.44
CA ALA A 65 -3.17 15.45 -8.28
C ALA A 65 -4.56 14.78 -8.13
N ALA A 66 -5.08 14.14 -9.20
CA ALA A 66 -6.40 13.54 -9.21
C ALA A 66 -6.44 12.07 -8.72
N ASN A 67 -5.30 11.43 -8.49
CA ASN A 67 -5.24 10.00 -8.11
C ASN A 67 -4.83 9.76 -6.64
N ALA A 68 -4.77 10.81 -5.82
CA ALA A 68 -4.44 10.70 -4.40
C ALA A 68 -5.67 10.47 -3.51
N THR A 69 -6.84 10.18 -4.07
CA THR A 69 -7.92 9.48 -3.35
C THR A 69 -7.70 7.99 -3.55
N GLY A 70 -6.70 7.46 -2.85
CA GLY A 70 -6.74 6.05 -2.48
C GLY A 70 -7.96 5.89 -1.58
N GLU A 71 -9.11 5.65 -2.19
CA GLU A 71 -10.28 5.12 -1.52
C GLU A 71 -9.87 3.74 -1.01
N THR A 72 -9.34 3.71 0.22
CA THR A 72 -9.55 2.55 1.06
C THR A 72 -11.05 2.47 1.19
N THR A 73 -11.70 1.72 0.31
CA THR A 73 -13.12 1.41 0.41
C THR A 73 -13.29 0.86 1.82
N VAL A 74 -13.80 1.69 2.72
CA VAL A 74 -14.38 1.24 3.97
C VAL A 74 -15.58 0.43 3.48
N THR A 75 -15.34 -0.85 3.22
CA THR A 75 -16.36 -1.80 2.81
C THR A 75 -17.48 -1.67 3.83
N ASP A 76 -18.70 -1.50 3.35
CA ASP A 76 -19.87 -1.41 4.21
C ASP A 76 -19.87 -2.55 5.24
N GLY A 77 -20.20 -2.25 6.50
CA GLY A 77 -20.18 -3.23 7.60
C GLY A 77 -21.01 -4.46 7.26
N THR A 78 -22.14 -4.26 6.58
CA THR A 78 -23.01 -5.30 6.04
C THR A 78 -22.28 -6.22 5.07
N GLU A 79 -21.62 -5.66 4.06
CA GLU A 79 -20.91 -6.42 3.03
C GLU A 79 -19.78 -7.24 3.66
N MET A 80 -19.04 -6.65 4.60
CA MET A 80 -17.96 -7.34 5.30
C MET A 80 -18.49 -8.49 6.17
N VAL A 81 -19.59 -8.31 6.89
CA VAL A 81 -20.22 -9.39 7.68
C VAL A 81 -20.66 -10.54 6.77
N THR A 82 -21.38 -10.23 5.69
CA THR A 82 -21.87 -11.25 4.76
C THR A 82 -20.72 -11.99 4.08
N ALA A 83 -19.72 -11.26 3.58
CA ALA A 83 -18.56 -11.84 2.91
C ALA A 83 -17.68 -12.66 3.86
N GLU A 84 -17.40 -12.19 5.07
CA GLU A 84 -16.42 -12.84 5.96
C GLU A 84 -17.05 -13.88 6.89
N CYS A 85 -18.21 -13.58 7.46
CA CYS A 85 -18.89 -14.48 8.40
C CYS A 85 -19.59 -15.63 7.65
N GLY A 86 -20.18 -15.35 6.49
CA GLY A 86 -20.88 -16.32 5.64
C GLY A 86 -20.01 -17.45 5.07
N LYS A 87 -18.68 -17.27 5.02
CA LYS A 87 -17.73 -18.26 4.45
C LYS A 87 -17.72 -19.64 5.13
N CYS A 88 -18.23 -19.77 6.36
CA CYS A 88 -18.19 -21.04 7.09
C CYS A 88 -19.57 -21.61 7.46
N HIS A 89 -20.56 -20.74 7.66
CA HIS A 89 -21.94 -21.10 7.93
C HIS A 89 -22.82 -19.87 7.67
N GLY A 90 -24.13 -20.06 7.63
CA GLY A 90 -25.10 -18.96 7.56
C GLY A 90 -25.00 -17.99 8.74
N LEU A 91 -25.71 -16.87 8.64
CA LEU A 91 -25.68 -15.81 9.64
C LEU A 91 -26.67 -16.05 10.80
N ASP A 92 -27.34 -17.20 10.87
CA ASP A 92 -28.36 -17.53 11.88
C ASP A 92 -27.88 -17.25 13.31
N ARG A 93 -26.62 -17.60 13.60
CA ARG A 93 -26.01 -17.40 14.93
C ARG A 93 -25.71 -15.94 15.22
N THR A 94 -25.33 -15.18 14.20
CA THR A 94 -25.11 -13.73 14.31
C THR A 94 -26.45 -13.06 14.56
N CYS A 95 -27.47 -13.38 13.75
CA CYS A 95 -28.83 -12.88 13.89
C CYS A 95 -29.40 -13.15 15.30
N ALA A 96 -29.27 -14.38 15.81
CA ALA A 96 -29.80 -14.78 17.10
C ALA A 96 -29.24 -14.00 18.31
N ILE A 97 -28.08 -13.35 18.16
CA ILE A 97 -27.41 -12.61 19.23
C ILE A 97 -27.30 -11.10 18.97
N LEU A 98 -27.93 -10.60 17.89
CA LEU A 98 -28.02 -9.16 17.62
C LEU A 98 -28.74 -8.42 18.76
N GLY A 99 -28.30 -7.19 19.03
CA GLY A 99 -28.75 -6.35 20.13
C GLY A 99 -28.43 -6.87 21.55
N ASN A 100 -27.79 -8.04 21.67
CA ASN A 100 -27.46 -8.67 22.96
C ASN A 100 -25.96 -8.59 23.30
N LYS A 101 -25.18 -7.80 22.55
CA LYS A 101 -23.73 -7.72 22.70
C LYS A 101 -23.21 -6.30 22.59
N THR A 102 -22.25 -5.95 23.45
CA THR A 102 -21.51 -4.69 23.35
C THR A 102 -20.44 -4.76 22.23
N PRO A 103 -19.89 -3.62 21.78
CA PRO A 103 -18.77 -3.60 20.82
C PRO A 103 -17.57 -4.45 21.25
N GLU A 104 -17.24 -4.49 22.55
CA GLU A 104 -16.13 -5.27 23.09
C GLU A 104 -16.42 -6.78 23.04
N GLU A 105 -17.66 -7.18 23.34
CA GLU A 105 -18.10 -8.57 23.25
C GLU A 105 -18.12 -9.06 21.80
N TRP A 106 -18.53 -8.21 20.87
CA TRP A 106 -18.41 -8.49 19.44
C TRP A 106 -16.96 -8.62 19.01
N THR A 107 -16.09 -7.69 19.42
CA THR A 107 -14.66 -7.73 19.14
C THR A 107 -14.01 -9.04 19.59
N ALA A 108 -14.29 -9.50 20.81
CA ALA A 108 -13.80 -10.77 21.32
C ALA A 108 -14.32 -11.97 20.51
N LEU A 109 -15.60 -11.95 20.13
CA LEU A 109 -16.22 -13.00 19.34
C LEU A 109 -15.61 -13.08 17.93
N ILE A 110 -15.48 -11.95 17.25
CA ILE A 110 -14.92 -11.84 15.89
C ILE A 110 -13.45 -12.28 15.89
N THR A 111 -12.67 -11.87 16.89
CA THR A 111 -11.26 -12.30 17.05
C THR A 111 -11.17 -13.83 17.12
N ARG A 112 -11.96 -14.46 18.00
CA ARG A 112 -12.03 -15.92 18.14
C ARG A 112 -12.49 -16.63 16.85
N MET A 113 -13.37 -16.01 16.07
CA MET A 113 -13.80 -16.57 14.77
C MET A 113 -12.72 -16.40 13.70
N GLY A 114 -12.03 -15.26 13.69
CA GLY A 114 -10.94 -14.95 12.76
C GLY A 114 -9.76 -15.91 12.93
N GLU A 115 -9.41 -16.30 14.16
CA GLU A 115 -8.35 -17.28 14.44
C GLU A 115 -8.55 -18.62 13.69
N LYS A 116 -9.79 -18.98 13.36
CA LYS A 116 -10.10 -20.20 12.59
C LYS A 116 -9.87 -20.05 11.08
N LYS A 117 -9.71 -18.82 10.57
CA LYS A 117 -9.63 -18.49 9.14
C LYS A 117 -8.37 -17.70 8.74
N GLY A 118 -7.40 -17.53 9.66
CA GLY A 118 -6.16 -16.78 9.40
C GLY A 118 -6.14 -15.35 9.97
N GLY A 119 -7.16 -14.98 10.74
CA GLY A 119 -7.27 -13.70 11.43
C GLY A 119 -7.98 -12.61 10.61
N PHE A 120 -8.39 -11.55 11.31
CA PHE A 120 -8.86 -10.30 10.72
C PHE A 120 -7.87 -9.20 11.11
N SER A 121 -7.74 -8.16 10.27
CA SER A 121 -6.97 -6.97 10.67
C SER A 121 -7.68 -6.23 11.81
N ALA A 122 -6.94 -5.43 12.57
CA ALA A 122 -7.53 -4.62 13.63
C ALA A 122 -8.63 -3.66 13.12
N GLU A 123 -8.45 -3.12 11.92
CA GLU A 123 -9.42 -2.24 11.24
C GLU A 123 -10.71 -2.99 10.89
N GLN A 124 -10.59 -4.20 10.34
CA GLN A 124 -11.74 -5.06 10.04
C GLN A 124 -12.51 -5.43 11.31
N ILE A 125 -11.79 -5.78 12.38
CA ILE A 125 -12.42 -6.12 13.66
C ILE A 125 -13.22 -4.94 14.19
N ALA A 126 -12.64 -3.73 14.19
CA ALA A 126 -13.31 -2.52 14.66
C ALA A 126 -14.53 -2.16 13.80
N LEU A 127 -14.42 -2.30 12.48
CA LEU A 127 -15.53 -2.02 11.55
C LEU A 127 -16.69 -2.99 11.75
N ILE A 128 -16.41 -4.30 11.78
CA ILE A 128 -17.42 -5.32 11.97
C ILE A 128 -18.06 -5.21 13.37
N SER A 129 -17.25 -5.01 14.41
CA SER A 129 -17.77 -4.95 15.78
C SER A 129 -18.61 -3.70 16.03
N GLY A 130 -18.24 -2.55 15.46
CA GLY A 130 -19.05 -1.34 15.49
C GLY A 130 -20.38 -1.54 14.79
N TYR A 131 -20.37 -2.05 13.56
CA TYR A 131 -21.58 -2.34 12.80
C TYR A 131 -22.54 -3.30 13.53
N LEU A 132 -22.03 -4.43 14.04
CA LEU A 132 -22.87 -5.42 14.73
C LEU A 132 -23.39 -4.96 16.10
N ALA A 133 -22.71 -4.00 16.74
CA ALA A 133 -23.17 -3.43 18.01
C ALA A 133 -24.32 -2.43 17.82
N GLU A 134 -24.38 -1.77 16.66
CA GLU A 134 -25.44 -0.83 16.31
C GLU A 134 -26.64 -1.51 15.64
N ALA A 135 -26.46 -2.70 15.08
CA ALA A 135 -27.52 -3.47 14.43
C ALA A 135 -28.62 -3.90 15.41
N GLU A 136 -29.87 -3.67 15.02
CA GLU A 136 -31.04 -4.01 15.82
C GLU A 136 -31.35 -5.53 15.76
N PRO A 137 -31.96 -6.12 16.79
CA PRO A 137 -32.46 -7.49 16.73
C PRO A 137 -33.40 -7.69 15.53
N GLY A 138 -33.09 -8.67 14.67
CA GLY A 138 -33.90 -8.94 13.48
C GLY A 138 -33.57 -8.07 12.26
N ASP A 139 -32.45 -7.35 12.26
CA ASP A 139 -32.00 -6.55 11.11
C ASP A 139 -31.99 -7.40 9.82
N PRO A 140 -32.78 -7.04 8.78
CA PRO A 140 -32.88 -7.82 7.56
C PRO A 140 -31.57 -7.90 6.77
N ALA A 141 -30.60 -7.03 7.06
CA ALA A 141 -29.28 -7.09 6.44
C ALA A 141 -28.45 -8.30 6.93
N ILE A 142 -28.83 -8.90 8.07
CA ILE A 142 -28.12 -10.01 8.73
C ILE A 142 -29.04 -11.22 8.93
N CYS A 143 -30.32 -10.98 9.17
CA CYS A 143 -31.34 -11.99 9.50
C CYS A 143 -32.18 -12.33 8.26
N GLU A 144 -31.76 -13.35 7.50
CA GLU A 144 -32.52 -13.95 6.39
C GLU A 144 -32.92 -15.39 6.67
#